data_AF-A0A0B7MJT7-F1
#
_entry.id   AF-A0A0B7MJT7-F1
#
_cell.length_a   1.000
_cell.length_b   1.000
_cell.length_c   1.000
_cell.angle_alpha   90.00
_cell.angle_beta   90.00
_cell.angle_gamma   90.00
#
_symmetry.space_group_name_H-M   'P 1'
#
loop_
_entity.id
_entity.type
_entity.pdbx_description
1 polymer ?
#
loop_
_entity_poly.entity_id
_entity_poly.type
_entity_poly.pdbx_seq_one_letter_code
_entity_poly.pdbx_strand_id
1 'polypeptide(L)'
;MSKVLGFFRETALAGVFGATTATDAYLVATIIPWMLFSVVGTALSTTLIPVFTQRVHDEGEEAGQRFINTLVNFILLFCLVMVIVGAFGAPWIVKIVARGFQGEAVNLTITLTRLLLPMMVFLALTAVLTGYLQAEERFTWPALVGIPFNVIMILAIIISGKSFGIIGVAVGSVLATASQILIMLLVLKGRNIATGW
;
A
#
# COMPACT_ATOMS: atom_id res chain seq x y z
N MET A 1 9.46 -9.20 14.09
CA MET A 1 10.00 -7.82 14.09
C MET A 1 8.96 -6.77 13.69
N SER A 2 8.15 -6.98 12.63
CA SER A 2 7.10 -6.03 12.22
C SER A 2 6.04 -5.70 13.30
N LYS A 3 5.62 -6.68 14.13
CA LYS A 3 4.63 -6.46 15.21
C LYS A 3 5.09 -5.43 16.26
N VAL A 4 6.37 -5.44 16.61
CA VAL A 4 6.94 -4.51 17.60
C VAL A 4 6.99 -3.09 17.03
N LEU A 5 7.47 -2.95 15.79
CA LEU A 5 7.50 -1.65 15.11
C LEU A 5 6.09 -1.10 14.85
N GLY A 6 5.12 -1.97 14.53
CA GLY A 6 3.71 -1.60 14.41
C GLY A 6 3.13 -1.06 15.71
N PHE A 7 3.46 -1.69 16.84
CA PHE A 7 3.09 -1.21 18.18
C PHE A 7 3.69 0.18 18.48
N PHE A 8 4.97 0.40 18.13
CA PHE A 8 5.60 1.72 18.30
C PHE A 8 4.95 2.77 17.41
N ARG A 9 4.57 2.44 16.18
CA ARG A 9 3.82 3.33 15.28
C ARG A 9 2.48 3.74 15.87
N GLU A 10 1.72 2.79 16.41
CA GLU A 10 0.42 3.06 17.04
C GLU A 10 0.57 3.90 18.31
N THR A 11 1.55 3.56 19.15
CA THR A 11 1.92 4.36 20.33
C THR A 11 2.36 5.77 19.95
N ALA A 12 3.14 5.93 18.87
CA ALA A 12 3.57 7.24 18.39
C ALA A 12 2.38 8.07 17.89
N LEU A 13 1.46 7.48 17.13
CA LEU A 13 0.25 8.17 16.68
C LEU A 13 -0.59 8.64 17.86
N ALA A 14 -0.82 7.76 18.84
CA ALA A 14 -1.56 8.09 20.06
C ALA A 14 -0.84 9.15 20.90
N GLY A 15 0.49 9.07 21.02
CA GLY A 15 1.27 10.03 21.81
C GLY A 15 1.36 11.43 21.18
N VAL A 16 1.42 11.53 19.85
CA VAL A 16 1.57 12.81 19.14
C VAL A 16 0.22 13.47 18.83
N PHE A 17 -0.78 12.68 18.40
CA PHE A 17 -2.06 13.20 17.93
C PHE A 17 -3.24 12.89 18.86
N GLY A 18 -3.09 11.94 19.79
CA GLY A 18 -4.15 11.57 20.74
C GLY A 18 -5.41 11.00 20.08
N ALA A 19 -6.43 10.76 20.91
CA ALA A 19 -7.78 10.43 20.47
C ALA A 19 -8.52 11.73 20.12
N THR A 20 -8.40 12.17 18.87
CA THR A 20 -9.02 13.39 18.35
C THR A 20 -9.84 13.08 17.10
N THR A 21 -10.79 13.95 16.77
CA THR A 21 -11.57 13.89 15.53
C THR A 21 -10.68 13.76 14.28
N ALA A 22 -9.51 14.40 14.29
CA ALA A 22 -8.54 14.32 13.20
C ALA A 22 -7.91 12.91 13.11
N THR A 23 -7.48 12.34 14.24
CA THR A 23 -6.97 10.97 14.29
C THR A 23 -8.02 9.97 13.83
N ASP A 24 -9.27 10.11 14.29
CA ASP A 24 -10.36 9.23 13.89
C ASP A 24 -10.64 9.36 12.38
N ALA A 25 -10.64 10.58 11.84
CA ALA A 25 -10.78 10.83 10.41
C ALA A 25 -9.68 10.16 9.58
N TYR A 26 -8.43 10.19 10.05
CA TYR A 26 -7.33 9.48 9.41
C TYR A 26 -7.51 7.97 9.48
N LEU A 27 -7.79 7.42 10.66
CA LEU A 27 -7.97 5.97 10.83
C LEU A 27 -9.09 5.45 9.92
N VAL A 28 -10.24 6.14 9.88
CA VAL A 28 -11.35 5.77 8.98
C VAL A 28 -10.96 5.95 7.51
N ALA A 29 -10.29 7.05 7.15
CA ALA A 29 -9.87 7.28 5.77
C ALA A 29 -8.90 6.21 5.27
N THR A 30 -8.05 5.65 6.13
CA THR A 30 -7.12 4.56 5.75
C THR A 30 -7.81 3.25 5.40
N ILE A 31 -9.02 2.99 5.90
CA ILE A 31 -9.75 1.74 5.60
C ILE A 31 -10.10 1.66 4.11
N ILE A 32 -10.43 2.79 3.49
CA ILE A 32 -10.92 2.85 2.10
C ILE A 32 -9.92 2.29 1.09
N PRO A 33 -8.65 2.75 1.01
CA PRO A 33 -7.68 2.16 0.09
C PRO A 33 -7.42 0.67 0.38
N TRP A 34 -7.42 0.24 1.65
CA TRP A 34 -7.27 -1.18 2.00
C TRP A 34 -8.45 -2.02 1.52
N MET A 35 -9.67 -1.50 1.65
CA MET A 35 -10.89 -2.14 1.16
C MET A 35 -10.90 -2.28 -0.36
N LEU A 36 -10.48 -1.24 -1.09
CA LEU A 36 -10.39 -1.32 -2.56
C LEU A 36 -9.26 -2.28 -2.99
N PHE A 37 -8.13 -2.24 -2.30
CA PHE A 37 -7.01 -3.13 -2.56
C PHE A 37 -7.36 -4.60 -2.27
N SER A 38 -8.17 -4.91 -1.26
CA SER A 38 -8.45 -6.30 -0.87
C SER A 38 -8.98 -7.16 -2.03
N VAL A 39 -9.81 -6.59 -2.90
CA VAL A 39 -10.31 -7.27 -4.11
C VAL A 39 -9.16 -7.69 -5.03
N VAL A 40 -8.20 -6.79 -5.27
CA VAL A 40 -6.99 -7.05 -6.07
C VAL A 40 -6.10 -8.05 -5.34
N GLY A 41 -5.86 -7.83 -4.05
CA GLY A 41 -5.01 -8.66 -3.21
C GLY A 41 -5.47 -10.11 -3.16
N THR A 42 -6.77 -10.37 -3.06
CA THR A 42 -7.33 -11.73 -3.08
C THR A 42 -7.14 -12.42 -4.42
N ALA A 43 -7.30 -11.71 -5.54
CA ALA A 43 -7.01 -12.28 -6.85
C ALA A 43 -5.52 -12.64 -6.96
N LEU A 44 -4.61 -11.73 -6.58
CA LEU A 44 -3.18 -11.98 -6.63
C LEU A 44 -2.74 -13.13 -5.74
N SER A 45 -3.23 -13.21 -4.50
CA SER A 45 -2.81 -14.24 -3.56
C SER A 45 -3.24 -15.65 -3.97
N THR A 46 -4.30 -15.77 -4.79
CA THR A 46 -4.85 -17.05 -5.22
C THR A 46 -4.34 -17.49 -6.60
N THR A 47 -4.04 -16.55 -7.50
CA THR A 47 -3.70 -16.90 -8.88
C THR A 47 -2.24 -16.64 -9.27
N LEU A 48 -1.53 -15.72 -8.61
CA LEU A 48 -0.22 -15.28 -9.10
C LEU A 48 0.80 -16.41 -9.12
N ILE A 49 1.04 -17.04 -7.97
CA ILE A 49 2.03 -18.12 -7.84
C ILE A 49 1.73 -19.30 -8.77
N PRO A 50 0.52 -19.93 -8.74
CA PRO A 50 0.26 -21.10 -9.56
C PRO A 50 0.35 -20.80 -11.07
N VAL A 51 -0.16 -19.64 -11.53
CA VAL A 51 -0.09 -19.26 -12.95
C VAL A 51 1.34 -18.95 -13.35
N PHE A 52 2.11 -18.25 -12.52
CA PHE A 52 3.51 -17.97 -12.80
C PHE A 52 4.32 -19.26 -12.91
N THR A 53 4.24 -20.15 -11.91
CA THR A 53 4.98 -21.41 -11.91
C THR A 53 4.58 -22.31 -13.08
N GLN A 54 3.30 -22.34 -13.45
CA GLN A 54 2.84 -23.07 -14.63
C GLN A 54 3.46 -22.51 -15.93
N ARG A 55 3.47 -21.18 -16.11
CA ARG A 55 4.07 -20.56 -17.31
C ARG A 55 5.57 -20.82 -17.40
N VAL A 56 6.29 -20.76 -16.27
CA VAL A 56 7.72 -21.08 -16.24
C VAL A 56 7.95 -22.56 -16.58
N HIS A 57 7.12 -23.46 -16.07
CA HIS A 57 7.24 -24.89 -16.34
C HIS A 57 6.95 -25.24 -17.81
N ASP A 58 5.89 -24.66 -18.39
CA ASP A 58 5.40 -25.04 -19.72
C ASP A 58 6.15 -24.31 -20.86
N GLU A 59 6.54 -23.05 -20.64
CA GLU A 59 7.05 -22.15 -21.69
C GLU A 59 8.44 -21.55 -21.35
N GLY A 60 8.98 -21.86 -20.17
CA GLY A 60 10.28 -21.38 -19.72
C GLY A 60 10.26 -20.03 -19.01
N GLU A 61 11.42 -19.63 -18.51
CA GLU A 61 11.61 -18.46 -17.65
C GLU A 61 11.17 -17.13 -18.30
N GLU A 62 11.41 -16.96 -19.60
CA GLU A 62 10.98 -15.75 -20.32
C GLU A 62 9.46 -15.56 -20.31
N ALA A 63 8.69 -16.65 -20.39
CA ALA A 63 7.23 -16.58 -20.37
C ALA A 63 6.71 -16.15 -18.98
N GLY A 64 7.34 -16.64 -17.91
CA GLY A 64 7.09 -16.18 -16.54
C GLY A 64 7.36 -14.69 -16.38
N GLN A 65 8.49 -14.20 -16.88
CA GLN A 65 8.84 -12.77 -16.83
C GLN A 65 7.86 -11.91 -17.63
N ARG A 66 7.47 -12.33 -18.85
CA ARG A 66 6.46 -11.64 -19.65
C ARG A 66 5.10 -11.60 -18.94
N PHE A 67 4.71 -12.67 -18.26
CA PHE A 67 3.51 -12.71 -17.44
C PHE A 67 3.55 -11.67 -16.31
N ILE A 68 4.64 -11.61 -15.54
CA ILE A 68 4.80 -10.61 -14.46
C ILE A 68 4.75 -9.18 -15.02
N ASN A 69 5.44 -8.90 -16.13
CA ASN A 69 5.42 -7.57 -16.76
C ASN A 69 4.02 -7.17 -17.20
N THR A 70 3.29 -8.09 -17.84
CA THR A 70 1.91 -7.87 -18.27
C THR A 70 1.00 -7.64 -17.06
N LEU A 71 1.16 -8.44 -16.01
CA LEU A 71 0.39 -8.34 -14.77
C LEU A 71 0.61 -7.00 -14.07
N VAL A 72 1.87 -6.55 -13.96
CA VAL A 72 2.22 -5.25 -13.38
C VAL A 72 1.58 -4.12 -14.18
N ASN A 73 1.71 -4.11 -15.51
CA ASN A 73 1.10 -3.07 -16.36
C ASN A 73 -0.43 -3.04 -16.22
N PHE A 74 -1.08 -4.20 -16.20
CA PHE A 74 -2.52 -4.31 -15.99
C PHE A 74 -2.93 -3.76 -14.62
N ILE A 75 -2.23 -4.15 -13.55
CA ILE A 75 -2.53 -3.72 -12.18
C ILE A 75 -2.30 -2.23 -12.02
N LEU A 76 -1.22 -1.68 -12.59
CA LEU A 76 -0.96 -0.24 -12.56
C LEU A 76 -2.11 0.54 -13.20
N LEU A 77 -2.55 0.12 -14.39
CA LEU A 77 -3.66 0.75 -15.07
C LEU A 77 -4.96 0.61 -14.28
N PHE A 78 -5.26 -0.59 -13.80
CA PHE A 78 -6.47 -0.87 -13.01
C PHE A 78 -6.49 -0.06 -11.71
N CYS A 79 -5.40 -0.05 -10.95
CA CYS A 79 -5.29 0.72 -9.72
C CYS A 79 -5.36 2.23 -9.99
N LEU A 80 -4.76 2.73 -11.08
CA LEU A 80 -4.86 4.15 -11.44
C LEU A 80 -6.31 4.55 -11.72
N VAL A 81 -7.06 3.74 -12.47
CA VAL A 81 -8.50 3.95 -12.70
C VAL A 81 -9.26 3.95 -11.37
N MET A 82 -8.99 2.98 -10.49
CA MET A 82 -9.62 2.91 -9.17
C MET A 82 -9.29 4.10 -8.27
N VAL A 83 -8.06 4.63 -8.33
CA VAL A 83 -7.66 5.85 -7.61
C VAL A 83 -8.45 7.04 -8.12
N ILE A 84 -8.55 7.22 -9.45
CA ILE A 84 -9.28 8.33 -10.06
C ILE A 84 -10.76 8.25 -9.67
N VAL A 85 -11.41 7.11 -9.95
CA VAL A 85 -12.82 6.88 -9.64
C VAL A 85 -13.09 7.02 -8.14
N GLY A 86 -12.21 6.48 -7.29
CA GLY A 86 -12.31 6.58 -5.84
C GLY A 86 -12.12 8.00 -5.33
N ALA A 87 -11.25 8.81 -5.95
CA ALA A 87 -10.99 10.18 -5.51
C ALA A 87 -12.15 11.12 -5.82
N PHE A 88 -12.75 10.99 -7.01
CA PHE A 88 -14.01 11.64 -7.34
C PHE A 88 -15.16 11.08 -6.49
N GLY A 89 -15.15 9.76 -6.28
CA GLY A 89 -16.09 8.99 -5.49
C GLY A 89 -16.06 9.24 -3.98
N ALA A 90 -14.99 9.86 -3.47
CA ALA A 90 -14.67 9.92 -2.05
C ALA A 90 -15.82 10.44 -1.16
N PRO A 91 -16.57 11.51 -1.53
CA PRO A 91 -17.69 11.98 -0.71
C PRO A 91 -18.78 10.91 -0.47
N TRP A 92 -19.08 10.07 -1.47
CA TRP A 92 -20.09 9.02 -1.32
C TRP A 92 -19.54 7.82 -0.55
N ILE A 93 -18.29 7.43 -0.83
CA ILE A 93 -17.61 6.33 -0.12
C ILE A 93 -17.51 6.65 1.37
N VAL A 94 -17.05 7.86 1.72
CA VAL A 94 -16.93 8.30 3.12
C VAL A 94 -18.28 8.34 3.82
N LYS A 95 -19.36 8.77 3.16
CA LYS A 95 -20.71 8.72 3.77
C LYS A 95 -21.15 7.28 4.13
N ILE A 96 -20.71 6.29 3.37
CA ILE A 96 -21.05 4.88 3.63
C ILE A 96 -20.18 4.31 4.75
N VAL A 97 -18.88 4.61 4.73
CA VAL A 97 -17.89 4.04 5.67
C VAL A 97 -17.90 4.77 7.02
N ALA A 98 -18.10 6.09 7.02
CA ALA A 98 -18.03 6.96 8.19
C ALA A 98 -19.42 7.48 8.63
N ARG A 99 -20.42 6.59 8.76
CA ARG A 99 -21.82 6.98 9.06
C ARG A 99 -22.03 7.77 10.35
N GLY A 100 -21.09 7.69 11.30
CA GLY A 100 -21.13 8.44 12.56
C GLY A 100 -20.54 9.85 12.50
N PHE A 101 -19.91 10.24 11.38
CA PHE A 101 -19.20 11.51 11.29
C PHE A 101 -20.12 12.64 10.83
N GLN A 102 -19.93 13.84 11.37
CA GLN A 102 -20.66 15.03 10.98
C GLN A 102 -19.75 16.25 10.81
N GLY A 103 -20.22 17.25 10.07
CA GLY A 103 -19.54 18.54 9.90
C GLY A 103 -18.11 18.41 9.36
N GLU A 104 -17.17 19.05 10.05
CA GLU A 104 -15.76 19.15 9.64
C GLU A 104 -15.05 17.79 9.58
N ALA A 105 -15.45 16.83 10.41
CA ALA A 105 -14.88 15.48 10.41
C ALA A 105 -15.05 14.78 9.06
N VAL A 106 -16.24 14.92 8.44
CA VAL A 106 -16.54 14.31 7.12
C VAL A 106 -15.66 14.91 6.04
N ASN A 107 -15.52 16.24 6.00
CA ASN A 107 -14.72 16.93 5.00
C ASN A 107 -13.23 16.59 5.13
N LEU A 108 -12.74 16.48 6.36
CA LEU A 108 -11.38 16.03 6.64
C LEU A 108 -11.18 14.58 6.18
N THR A 109 -12.08 13.65 6.53
CA THR A 109 -12.00 12.26 6.06
C THR A 109 -11.99 12.17 4.54
N ILE A 110 -12.84 12.92 3.82
CA ILE A 110 -12.84 12.96 2.35
C ILE A 110 -11.47 13.40 1.81
N THR A 111 -10.89 14.43 2.41
CA THR A 111 -9.57 14.96 2.00
C THR A 111 -8.47 13.91 2.24
N LEU A 112 -8.46 13.29 3.41
CA LEU A 112 -7.50 12.24 3.76
C LEU A 112 -7.67 11.01 2.88
N THR A 113 -8.90 10.61 2.55
CA THR A 113 -9.18 9.51 1.61
C THR A 113 -8.57 9.78 0.25
N ARG A 114 -8.76 10.99 -0.31
CA ARG A 114 -8.16 11.36 -1.60
C ARG A 114 -6.63 11.29 -1.58
N LEU A 115 -6.02 11.71 -0.48
CA LEU A 115 -4.57 11.64 -0.30
C LEU A 115 -4.06 10.21 -0.13
N LEU A 116 -4.82 9.36 0.55
CA LEU A 116 -4.43 7.98 0.85
C LEU A 116 -4.73 7.01 -0.29
N LEU A 117 -5.67 7.32 -1.19
CA LEU A 117 -6.02 6.44 -2.32
C LEU A 117 -4.82 6.02 -3.18
N PRO A 118 -3.90 6.91 -3.59
CA PRO A 118 -2.69 6.53 -4.32
C PRO A 118 -1.85 5.42 -3.65
N MET A 119 -1.94 5.26 -2.32
CA MET A 119 -1.31 4.17 -1.58
C MET A 119 -1.65 2.79 -2.15
N MET A 120 -2.86 2.61 -2.70
CA MET A 120 -3.31 1.31 -3.22
C MET A 120 -2.47 0.82 -4.41
N VAL A 121 -1.92 1.74 -5.21
CA VAL A 121 -1.04 1.39 -6.35
C VAL A 121 0.22 0.72 -5.81
N PHE A 122 0.81 1.31 -4.76
CA PHE A 122 2.00 0.76 -4.13
C PHE A 122 1.71 -0.57 -3.42
N LEU A 123 0.57 -0.70 -2.74
CA LEU A 123 0.14 -1.97 -2.15
C LEU A 123 0.05 -3.08 -3.20
N ALA A 124 -0.55 -2.79 -4.36
CA ALA A 124 -0.72 -3.76 -5.43
C ALA A 124 0.62 -4.17 -6.04
N LEU A 125 1.51 -3.22 -6.30
CA LEU A 125 2.87 -3.52 -6.75
C LEU A 125 3.64 -4.38 -5.74
N THR A 126 3.61 -4.01 -4.46
CA THR A 126 4.25 -4.80 -3.40
C THR A 126 3.69 -6.21 -3.31
N ALA A 127 2.38 -6.40 -3.53
CA ALA A 127 1.76 -7.73 -3.55
C ALA A 127 2.23 -8.57 -4.74
N VAL A 128 2.32 -7.99 -5.94
CA VAL A 128 2.85 -8.69 -7.13
C VAL A 128 4.29 -9.12 -6.91
N LEU A 129 5.14 -8.19 -6.48
CA LEU A 129 6.56 -8.46 -6.22
C LEU A 129 6.75 -9.49 -5.10
N THR A 130 5.88 -9.46 -4.09
CA THR A 130 5.86 -10.47 -3.03
C THR A 130 5.54 -11.85 -3.60
N GLY A 131 4.45 -11.95 -4.37
CA GLY A 131 4.04 -13.22 -4.98
C GLY A 131 5.12 -13.77 -5.92
N TYR A 132 5.74 -12.92 -6.74
CA TYR A 132 6.85 -13.30 -7.61
C TYR A 132 8.05 -13.84 -6.81
N LEU A 133 8.50 -13.10 -5.79
CA LEU A 133 9.62 -13.54 -4.95
C LEU A 133 9.30 -14.83 -4.18
N GLN A 134 8.05 -15.04 -3.77
CA GLN A 134 7.63 -16.27 -3.12
C GLN A 134 7.57 -17.46 -4.07
N ALA A 135 7.14 -17.24 -5.33
CA ALA A 135 7.18 -18.28 -6.36
C ALA A 135 8.63 -18.70 -6.68
N GLU A 136 9.58 -17.78 -6.57
CA GLU A 136 11.03 -18.02 -6.64
C GLU A 136 11.65 -18.55 -5.32
N GLU A 137 10.83 -18.99 -4.37
CA GLU A 137 11.23 -19.50 -3.04
C GLU A 137 12.01 -18.50 -2.15
N ARG A 138 11.93 -17.19 -2.45
CA ARG A 138 12.63 -16.10 -1.73
C ARG A 138 11.73 -15.40 -0.72
N PHE A 139 11.41 -16.10 0.36
CA PHE A 139 10.49 -15.61 1.40
C PHE A 139 11.06 -14.51 2.31
N THR A 140 12.39 -14.41 2.45
CA THR A 140 13.04 -13.47 3.37
C THR A 140 12.77 -12.01 3.02
N TRP A 141 12.82 -11.66 1.72
CA TRP A 141 12.68 -10.27 1.29
C TRP A 141 11.26 -9.73 1.50
N PRO A 142 10.19 -10.44 1.09
CA PRO A 142 8.83 -10.07 1.46
C PRO A 142 8.62 -9.89 2.98
N ALA A 143 9.28 -10.71 3.82
CA ALA A 143 9.15 -10.61 5.27
C ALA A 143 9.77 -9.32 5.86
N LEU A 144 10.70 -8.69 5.15
CA LEU A 144 11.40 -7.48 5.60
C LEU A 144 10.73 -6.17 5.16
N VAL A 145 9.76 -6.23 4.24
CA VAL A 145 9.05 -5.06 3.68
C VAL A 145 8.39 -4.19 4.76
N GLY A 146 7.95 -4.78 5.87
CA GLY A 146 7.35 -4.05 6.98
C GLY A 146 8.32 -3.12 7.70
N ILE A 147 9.63 -3.33 7.61
CA ILE A 147 10.64 -2.52 8.30
C ILE A 147 10.67 -1.07 7.76
N PRO A 148 10.96 -0.82 6.46
CA PRO A 148 11.02 0.55 5.94
C PRO A 148 9.69 1.28 6.11
N PHE A 149 8.57 0.57 5.91
CA PHE A 149 7.23 1.11 6.11
C PHE A 149 7.07 1.67 7.53
N ASN A 150 7.34 0.85 8.56
CA ASN A 150 7.14 1.31 9.93
C ASN A 150 8.11 2.44 10.32
N VAL A 151 9.36 2.38 9.87
CA VAL A 151 10.35 3.45 10.15
C VAL A 151 9.89 4.78 9.57
N ILE A 152 9.52 4.81 8.28
CA ILE A 152 9.07 6.02 7.61
C ILE A 152 7.75 6.52 8.21
N MET A 153 6.84 5.61 8.55
CA MET A 153 5.56 5.97 9.17
C MET A 153 5.76 6.61 10.56
N ILE A 154 6.64 6.07 11.39
CA ILE A 154 6.97 6.66 12.71
C ILE A 154 7.58 8.05 12.54
N LEU A 155 8.55 8.20 11.62
CA LEU A 155 9.16 9.50 11.33
C LEU A 155 8.13 10.51 10.83
N ALA A 156 7.25 10.10 9.93
CA ALA A 156 6.18 10.96 9.42
C ALA A 156 5.23 11.42 10.53
N ILE A 157 4.86 10.54 11.46
CA ILE A 157 4.02 10.91 12.62
C ILE A 157 4.72 11.97 13.47
N ILE A 158 5.97 11.74 13.85
CA ILE A 158 6.74 12.64 14.73
C ILE A 158 6.94 14.01 14.07
N ILE A 159 7.31 14.05 12.79
CA ILE A 159 7.53 15.29 12.04
C ILE A 159 6.20 16.05 11.85
N SER A 160 5.12 15.33 11.53
CA SER A 160 3.83 15.95 11.24
C SER A 160 3.20 16.62 12.45
N GLY A 161 3.46 16.11 13.66
CA GLY A 161 2.99 16.70 14.91
C GLY A 161 3.44 18.15 15.13
N LYS A 162 4.51 18.61 14.47
CA LYS A 162 5.06 19.96 14.65
C LYS A 162 4.60 20.98 13.61
N SER A 163 4.24 20.56 12.38
CA SER A 163 4.06 21.50 11.26
C SER A 163 2.96 21.17 10.27
N PHE A 164 2.59 19.89 10.11
CA PHE A 164 1.71 19.46 9.02
C PHE A 164 0.38 18.86 9.48
N GLY A 165 0.21 18.62 10.78
CA GLY A 165 -0.98 18.01 11.34
C GLY A 165 -1.25 16.60 10.77
N ILE A 166 -2.50 16.17 10.82
CA ILE A 166 -2.88 14.81 10.38
C ILE A 166 -2.71 14.59 8.86
N ILE A 167 -2.70 15.67 8.07
CA ILE A 167 -2.45 15.61 6.62
C ILE A 167 -1.02 15.09 6.36
N GLY A 168 -0.04 15.54 7.15
CA GLY A 168 1.33 15.05 7.04
C GLY A 168 1.45 13.56 7.33
N VAL A 169 0.63 13.05 8.26
CA VAL A 169 0.55 11.60 8.55
C VAL A 169 0.04 10.85 7.32
N ALA A 170 -1.03 11.34 6.66
CA ALA A 170 -1.58 10.71 5.47
C ALA A 170 -0.58 10.67 4.29
N VAL A 171 0.12 11.78 4.02
CA VAL A 171 1.20 11.80 3.01
C VAL A 171 2.32 10.83 3.40
N GLY A 172 2.69 10.82 4.68
CA GLY A 172 3.64 9.87 5.26
C GLY A 172 3.25 8.41 5.05
N SER A 173 1.97 8.07 5.15
CA SER A 173 1.47 6.70 4.89
C SER A 173 1.68 6.29 3.44
N VAL A 174 1.44 7.19 2.48
CA VAL A 174 1.67 6.92 1.06
C VAL A 174 3.17 6.69 0.81
N LEU A 175 4.03 7.55 1.34
CA LEU A 175 5.49 7.43 1.22
C LEU A 175 6.03 6.17 1.91
N ALA A 176 5.50 5.84 3.09
CA ALA A 176 5.85 4.63 3.82
C ALA A 176 5.49 3.39 3.00
N THR A 177 4.31 3.35 2.38
CA THR A 177 3.93 2.24 1.51
C THR A 177 4.78 2.20 0.24
N ALA A 178 5.05 3.34 -0.40
CA ALA A 178 5.93 3.39 -1.57
C ALA A 178 7.35 2.85 -1.27
N SER A 179 7.86 3.09 -0.06
CA SER A 179 9.19 2.63 0.36
C SER A 179 9.36 1.10 0.38
N GLN A 180 8.24 0.37 0.51
CA GLN A 180 8.21 -1.09 0.50
C GLN A 180 8.79 -1.65 -0.81
N ILE A 181 8.52 -0.96 -1.91
CA ILE A 181 8.96 -1.35 -3.25
C ILE A 181 10.46 -1.15 -3.41
N LEU A 182 11.05 -0.14 -2.76
CA LEU A 182 12.49 0.15 -2.89
C LEU A 182 13.35 -1.04 -2.48
N ILE A 183 13.04 -1.70 -1.36
CA ILE A 183 13.77 -2.90 -0.91
C ILE A 183 13.65 -4.01 -1.96
N MET A 184 12.45 -4.23 -2.51
CA MET A 184 12.22 -5.27 -3.51
C MET A 184 12.97 -4.98 -4.81
N LEU A 185 12.98 -3.73 -5.29
CA LEU A 185 13.71 -3.33 -6.49
C LEU A 185 15.22 -3.46 -6.34
N LEU A 186 15.78 -3.14 -5.16
CA LEU A 186 17.21 -3.34 -4.89
C LEU A 186 17.61 -4.81 -5.00
N VAL A 187 16.76 -5.71 -4.53
CA VAL A 187 16.97 -7.17 -4.64
C VAL A 187 16.88 -7.63 -6.09
N LEU A 188 15.93 -7.09 -6.84
CA LEU A 188 15.76 -7.43 -8.26
C LEU A 188 16.94 -6.95 -9.11
N LYS A 189 17.43 -5.71 -8.89
CA LYS A 189 18.56 -5.11 -9.62
C LYS A 189 19.91 -5.78 -9.31
N GLY A 190 20.06 -6.37 -8.12
CA GLY A 190 21.24 -7.16 -7.75
C GLY A 190 21.40 -8.45 -8.56
N ARG A 191 20.33 -8.90 -9.23
CA ARG A 191 20.40 -9.91 -10.29
C ARG A 191 20.33 -9.15 -11.60
N ASN A 192 21.11 -9.52 -12.61
CA ASN A 192 21.06 -8.95 -13.96
C ASN A 192 19.74 -9.30 -14.70
N ILE A 193 18.61 -9.42 -13.97
CA ILE A 193 17.26 -9.44 -14.50
C ILE A 193 17.08 -8.03 -15.04
N ALA A 194 17.13 -7.92 -16.36
CA ALA A 194 16.89 -6.67 -17.05
C ALA A 194 15.59 -6.08 -16.48
N THR A 195 15.73 -5.00 -15.72
CA THR A 195 14.62 -4.09 -15.45
C THR A 195 14.31 -3.39 -16.77
N GLY A 196 13.84 -4.16 -17.75
CA GLY A 196 13.23 -3.67 -18.98
C GLY A 196 11.79 -3.30 -18.67
N TRP A 197 11.65 -2.32 -17.78
CA TRP A 197 10.45 -1.53 -17.60
C TRP A 197 10.63 -0.24 -18.41
#